data_AF-A0A9E5HK97-F1
#
_entry.id   AF-A0A9E5HK97-F1
#
_cell.length_a   1.000
_cell.length_b   1.000
_cell.length_c   1.000
_cell.angle_alpha   90.00
_cell.angle_beta   90.00
_cell.angle_gamma   90.00
#
_symmetry.space_group_name_H-M   'P 1'
#
loop_
_entity.id
_entity.type
_entity.pdbx_description
1 polymer ?
#
loop_
_entity_poly.entity_id
_entity_poly.type
_entity_poly.pdbx_seq_one_letter_code
_entity_poly.pdbx_strand_id
1 'polypeptide(L)'
;MDAGADVLDIGLSGTEELYWATTEFAACGGIEVTASHNPINYNGLKMLKAGSKRLDPASGLPAVRTWAEEKVFATPSTKGSRKDIASEAKSAYVTKLQSLGRNCFETAKGCGEFGKRCCGYNI
;
A
#
# COMPACT_ATOMS: atom_id res chain seq x y z
N MET A 1 -8.49 -10.71 10.95
CA MET A 1 -8.38 -11.52 12.19
C MET A 1 -9.37 -12.68 12.23
N ASP A 2 -10.68 -12.44 12.21
CA ASP A 2 -11.67 -13.53 12.37
C ASP A 2 -11.63 -14.59 11.26
N ALA A 3 -11.24 -14.21 10.04
CA ALA A 3 -10.99 -15.12 8.92
C ALA A 3 -9.57 -15.74 8.92
N GLY A 4 -8.79 -15.59 10.00
CA GLY A 4 -7.44 -16.16 10.15
C GLY A 4 -6.30 -15.30 9.63
N ALA A 5 -6.60 -14.19 8.96
CA ALA A 5 -5.58 -13.26 8.46
C ALA A 5 -4.97 -12.40 9.57
N ASP A 6 -3.63 -12.39 9.61
CA ASP A 6 -2.84 -11.41 10.38
C ASP A 6 -2.94 -10.02 9.75
N VAL A 7 -2.98 -9.00 10.61
CA VAL A 7 -3.17 -7.60 10.23
C VAL A 7 -1.96 -6.79 10.71
N LEU A 8 -1.26 -6.17 9.77
CA LEU A 8 -0.26 -5.16 10.03
C LEU A 8 -0.93 -3.78 9.97
N ASP A 9 -1.05 -3.12 11.10
CA ASP A 9 -1.66 -1.80 11.20
C ASP A 9 -0.58 -0.72 11.07
N ILE A 10 -0.63 0.05 9.98
CA ILE A 10 0.31 1.14 9.70
C ILE A 10 -0.19 2.50 10.24
N GLY A 11 -1.38 2.54 10.85
CA GLY A 11 -1.97 3.74 11.41
C GLY A 11 -2.46 4.73 10.36
N LEU A 12 -2.40 6.03 10.71
CA LEU A 12 -2.75 7.11 9.80
C LEU A 12 -1.62 7.35 8.79
N SER A 13 -1.91 7.00 7.54
CA SER A 13 -0.96 6.96 6.43
C SER A 13 -1.64 7.43 5.14
N GLY A 14 -0.85 7.96 4.21
CA GLY A 14 -1.33 8.25 2.85
C GLY A 14 -1.56 6.99 2.02
N THR A 15 -2.27 7.13 0.89
CA THR A 15 -2.50 6.00 -0.03
C THR A 15 -1.17 5.46 -0.58
N GLU A 16 -0.22 6.33 -0.88
CA GLU A 16 1.13 5.98 -1.31
C GLU A 16 1.90 5.15 -0.28
N GLU A 17 1.71 5.41 1.01
CA GLU A 17 2.28 4.62 2.11
C GLU A 17 1.66 3.23 2.14
N LEU A 18 0.33 3.11 2.00
CA LEU A 18 -0.34 1.79 1.92
C LEU A 18 0.21 0.95 0.77
N TYR A 19 0.31 1.53 -0.43
CA TYR A 19 0.85 0.83 -1.59
C TYR A 19 2.28 0.39 -1.28
N TRP A 20 3.16 1.29 -0.90
CA TRP A 20 4.55 0.91 -0.61
C TRP A 20 4.64 -0.18 0.48
N ALA A 21 3.93 -0.02 1.60
CA ALA A 21 3.95 -0.95 2.72
C ALA A 21 3.44 -2.35 2.35
N THR A 22 2.42 -2.44 1.48
CA THR A 22 1.88 -3.74 1.01
C THR A 22 2.98 -4.58 0.35
N THR A 23 3.84 -3.96 -0.45
CA THR A 23 4.98 -4.65 -1.07
C THR A 23 6.13 -4.84 -0.09
N GLU A 24 6.51 -3.79 0.65
CA GLU A 24 7.69 -3.81 1.54
C GLU A 24 7.57 -4.89 2.63
N PHE A 25 6.42 -4.97 3.28
CA PHE A 25 6.16 -5.94 4.35
C PHE A 25 5.64 -7.29 3.82
N ALA A 26 5.73 -7.53 2.51
CA ALA A 26 5.28 -8.75 1.85
C ALA A 26 3.82 -9.15 2.20
N ALA A 27 2.94 -8.17 2.36
CA ALA A 27 1.55 -8.41 2.69
C ALA A 27 0.79 -9.01 1.50
N CYS A 28 -0.17 -9.89 1.78
CA CYS A 28 -1.02 -10.51 0.76
C CYS A 28 -2.02 -9.52 0.11
N GLY A 29 -2.21 -8.36 0.74
CA GLY A 29 -3.04 -7.27 0.26
C GLY A 29 -2.95 -6.07 1.20
N GLY A 30 -3.63 -5.00 0.83
CA GLY A 30 -3.70 -3.76 1.59
C GLY A 30 -5.11 -3.19 1.58
N ILE A 31 -5.55 -2.64 2.70
CA ILE A 31 -6.84 -1.96 2.82
C ILE A 31 -6.62 -0.61 3.48
N GLU A 32 -7.17 0.44 2.89
CA GLU A 32 -7.17 1.79 3.45
C GLU A 32 -8.61 2.28 3.52
N VAL A 33 -8.99 2.75 4.71
CA VAL A 33 -10.26 3.43 4.96
C VAL A 33 -10.06 4.91 4.65
N THR A 34 -10.55 5.37 3.51
CA THR A 34 -10.38 6.77 3.08
C THR A 34 -11.52 7.23 2.18
N ALA A 35 -11.89 8.50 2.32
CA ALA A 35 -12.77 9.21 1.39
C ALA A 35 -12.00 9.95 0.31
N SER A 36 -10.67 9.89 0.32
CA SER A 36 -9.73 10.66 -0.50
C SER A 36 -10.03 12.17 -0.50
N HIS A 37 -10.86 12.66 -1.40
CA HIS A 37 -11.21 14.08 -1.56
C HIS A 37 -12.72 14.33 -1.37
N ASN A 38 -13.47 13.29 -0.96
CA ASN A 38 -14.88 13.41 -0.67
C ASN A 38 -15.10 14.16 0.65
N PRO A 39 -16.28 14.77 0.83
CA PRO A 39 -16.62 15.45 2.07
C PRO A 39 -16.52 14.54 3.31
N ILE A 40 -16.38 15.14 4.50
CA ILE A 40 -16.10 14.44 5.77
C ILE A 40 -17.13 13.36 6.16
N ASN A 41 -18.35 13.46 5.65
CA ASN A 41 -19.42 12.49 5.90
C ASN A 41 -19.36 11.26 4.98
N TYR A 42 -18.31 11.12 4.16
CA TYR A 42 -18.08 9.96 3.30
C TYR A 42 -16.87 9.18 3.75
N ASN A 43 -16.88 7.87 3.49
CA ASN A 43 -15.72 7.02 3.62
C ASN A 43 -15.82 5.86 2.62
N GLY A 44 -14.72 5.15 2.41
CA GLY A 44 -14.65 4.02 1.49
C GLY A 44 -13.44 3.14 1.78
N LEU A 45 -13.36 2.02 1.07
CA LEU A 45 -12.23 1.09 1.16
C LEU A 45 -11.46 1.11 -0.16
N LYS A 46 -10.19 1.49 -0.11
CA LYS A 46 -9.23 1.14 -1.17
C LYS A 46 -8.65 -0.22 -0.84
N MET A 47 -8.57 -1.09 -1.85
CA MET A 47 -8.15 -2.48 -1.67
C MET A 47 -7.11 -2.88 -2.71
N LEU A 48 -6.05 -3.55 -2.24
CA LEU A 48 -4.91 -4.00 -3.02
C LEU A 48 -4.70 -5.50 -2.85
N LYS A 49 -4.20 -6.15 -3.89
CA LYS A 49 -3.59 -7.48 -3.84
C LYS A 49 -2.09 -7.36 -3.56
N ALA A 50 -1.45 -8.48 -3.29
CA ALA A 50 0.00 -8.62 -3.16
C ALA A 50 0.76 -7.91 -4.28
N GLY A 51 1.89 -7.30 -3.91
CA GLY A 51 2.69 -6.48 -4.82
C GLY A 51 1.98 -5.18 -5.23
N SER A 52 1.07 -4.68 -4.40
CA SER A 52 0.39 -3.38 -4.57
C SER A 52 -0.47 -3.26 -5.82
N LYS A 53 -0.97 -4.40 -6.31
CA LYS A 53 -1.83 -4.43 -7.50
C LYS A 53 -3.25 -4.05 -7.09
N ARG A 54 -3.87 -3.11 -7.81
CA ARG A 54 -5.29 -2.81 -7.63
C ARG A 54 -6.14 -4.04 -7.93
N LEU A 55 -7.28 -4.15 -7.24
CA LEU A 55 -8.31 -5.10 -7.66
C LEU A 55 -8.79 -4.75 -9.07
N ASP A 56 -8.95 -5.78 -9.89
CA ASP A 56 -9.55 -5.62 -11.21
C ASP A 56 -11.02 -5.21 -11.04
N PRO A 57 -11.49 -4.11 -11.66
CA PRO A 57 -12.87 -3.68 -11.52
C PRO A 57 -13.90 -4.67 -12.06
N ALA A 58 -13.54 -5.43 -13.11
CA ALA A 58 -14.47 -6.34 -13.79
C ALA A 58 -14.63 -7.69 -13.07
N SER A 59 -13.61 -8.16 -12.37
CA SER A 59 -13.61 -9.48 -11.72
C SER A 59 -13.36 -9.44 -10.21
N GLY A 60 -12.48 -8.55 -9.74
CA GLY A 60 -12.07 -8.49 -8.33
C GLY A 60 -13.12 -7.86 -7.42
N LEU A 61 -13.65 -6.70 -7.79
CA LEU A 61 -14.68 -6.02 -6.98
C LEU A 61 -16.01 -6.78 -6.93
N PRO A 62 -16.51 -7.38 -8.03
CA PRO A 62 -17.71 -8.21 -7.96
C PRO A 62 -17.56 -9.41 -7.03
N ALA A 63 -16.41 -10.09 -7.03
CA ALA A 63 -16.17 -11.21 -6.13
C ALA A 63 -16.23 -10.81 -4.65
N VAL A 64 -15.59 -9.69 -4.28
CA VAL A 64 -15.66 -9.16 -2.90
C VAL A 64 -17.09 -8.81 -2.50
N ARG A 65 -17.87 -8.24 -3.42
CA ARG A 65 -19.28 -7.94 -3.20
C ARG A 65 -20.08 -9.22 -2.94
N THR A 66 -19.94 -10.23 -3.77
CA THR A 66 -20.63 -11.52 -3.62
C THR A 66 -20.33 -12.15 -2.26
N TRP A 67 -19.05 -12.24 -1.87
CA TRP A 67 -18.68 -12.81 -0.56
C TRP A 67 -19.29 -12.03 0.62
N ALA A 68 -19.36 -10.70 0.51
CA ALA A 68 -19.95 -9.85 1.54
C ALA A 68 -21.49 -10.01 1.62
N GLU A 69 -22.18 -10.09 0.48
CA GLU A 69 -23.64 -10.24 0.41
C GLU A 69 -24.09 -11.64 0.87
N GLU A 70 -23.38 -12.68 0.44
CA GLU A 70 -23.68 -14.08 0.80
C GLU A 70 -23.21 -14.47 2.20
N LYS A 71 -22.43 -13.60 2.86
CA LYS A 71 -21.82 -13.82 4.18
C LYS A 71 -20.97 -15.10 4.23
N VAL A 72 -20.30 -15.41 3.13
CA VAL A 72 -19.41 -16.57 3.02
C VAL A 72 -18.04 -16.18 3.56
N PHE A 73 -17.82 -16.46 4.84
CA PHE A 73 -16.55 -16.20 5.52
C PHE A 73 -15.88 -17.51 5.92
N ALA A 74 -14.55 -17.56 5.80
CA ALA A 74 -13.78 -18.71 6.27
C ALA A 74 -13.84 -18.80 7.80
N THR A 75 -14.01 -20.03 8.32
CA THR A 75 -13.82 -20.33 9.74
C THR A 75 -12.41 -20.92 9.91
N PRO A 76 -11.42 -20.13 10.35
CA PRO A 76 -10.06 -20.60 10.46
C PRO A 76 -9.89 -21.51 11.68
N SER A 77 -8.87 -22.39 11.65
CA SER A 77 -8.45 -23.15 12.84
C SER A 77 -7.81 -22.25 13.91
N THR A 78 -7.21 -21.13 13.49
CA THR A 78 -6.57 -20.15 14.37
C THR A 78 -6.98 -18.74 13.96
N LYS A 79 -7.34 -17.91 14.95
CA LYS A 79 -7.63 -16.50 14.71
C LYS A 79 -6.34 -15.75 14.38
N GLY A 80 -6.39 -14.89 13.37
CA GLY A 80 -5.26 -14.02 13.02
C GLY A 80 -5.02 -12.95 14.09
N SER A 81 -3.81 -12.39 14.09
CA SER A 81 -3.37 -11.37 15.03
C SER A 81 -3.44 -9.95 14.44
N ARG A 82 -3.36 -8.91 15.28
CA ARG A 82 -3.10 -7.53 14.86
C ARG A 82 -1.77 -7.09 15.47
N LYS A 83 -0.87 -6.56 14.63
CA LYS A 83 0.38 -5.93 15.05
C LYS A 83 0.35 -4.46 14.63
N ASP A 84 0.49 -3.56 15.59
CA ASP A 84 0.71 -2.14 15.33
C ASP A 84 2.17 -1.94 14.92
N ILE A 85 2.38 -1.45 13.69
CA ILE A 85 3.69 -1.16 13.12
C ILE A 85 3.77 0.28 12.60
N ALA A 86 2.89 1.18 13.03
CA ALA A 86 2.78 2.52 12.45
C ALA A 86 4.11 3.29 12.47
N SER A 87 4.82 3.28 13.59
CA SER A 87 6.13 3.94 13.73
C SER A 87 7.21 3.28 12.86
N GLU A 88 7.20 1.96 12.76
CA GLU A 88 8.15 1.17 11.94
C GLU A 88 7.92 1.46 10.45
N ALA A 89 6.67 1.33 9.99
CA ALA A 89 6.27 1.57 8.61
C ALA A 89 6.58 3.00 8.16
N LYS A 90 6.26 4.01 8.99
CA LYS A 90 6.55 5.41 8.69
C LYS A 90 8.05 5.68 8.59
N SER A 91 8.85 5.16 9.52
CA SER A 91 10.30 5.34 9.53
C SER A 91 10.95 4.71 8.30
N ALA A 92 10.52 3.50 7.95
CA ALA A 92 11.01 2.78 6.78
C ALA A 92 10.59 3.49 5.46
N TYR A 93 9.36 4.00 5.38
CA TYR A 93 8.89 4.78 4.21
C TYR A 93 9.71 6.05 4.01
N VAL A 94 9.92 6.84 5.06
CA VAL A 94 10.76 8.05 5.02
C VAL A 94 12.19 7.72 4.58
N THR A 95 12.76 6.64 5.12
CA THR A 95 14.10 6.17 4.73
C THR A 95 14.16 5.82 3.24
N LYS A 96 13.11 5.16 2.72
CA LYS A 96 13.00 4.85 1.29
C LYS A 96 12.95 6.12 0.44
N LEU A 97 12.11 7.09 0.78
CA LEU A 97 12.03 8.36 0.06
C LEU A 97 13.38 9.09 0.03
N GLN A 98 14.09 9.13 1.16
CA GLN A 98 15.42 9.74 1.22
C GLN A 98 16.44 9.03 0.33
N SER A 99 16.37 7.69 0.22
CA SER A 99 17.27 6.94 -0.67
C SER A 99 17.07 7.30 -2.15
N LEU A 100 15.83 7.58 -2.57
CA LEU A 100 15.53 7.99 -3.94
C LEU A 100 16.09 9.38 -4.24
N GLY A 101 16.02 10.29 -3.27
CA GLY A 101 16.58 11.64 -3.39
C GLY A 101 18.12 11.66 -3.42
N ARG A 102 18.80 10.83 -2.60
CA ARG A 102 20.26 10.74 -2.60
C ARG A 102 20.81 10.21 -3.93
N ASN A 103 20.16 9.20 -4.51
CA ASN A 103 20.58 8.65 -5.81
C ASN A 103 20.50 9.68 -6.93
N CYS A 104 19.52 10.60 -6.90
CA CYS A 104 19.43 11.70 -7.85
C CYS A 104 20.57 12.71 -7.68
N PHE A 105 20.95 13.02 -6.45
CA PHE A 105 22.02 13.99 -6.16
C PHE A 105 23.42 13.45 -6.46
N GLU A 106 23.68 12.17 -6.19
CA GLU A 106 24.95 11.53 -6.52
C GLU A 106 25.12 11.34 -8.04
N THR A 107 24.06 10.96 -8.75
CA THR A 107 24.06 10.88 -10.22
C THR A 107 24.27 12.27 -10.84
N ALA A 108 23.65 13.31 -10.28
CA ALA A 108 23.84 14.69 -10.74
C ALA A 108 25.26 15.22 -10.46
N LYS A 109 25.92 14.77 -9.37
CA LYS A 109 27.33 15.10 -9.11
C LYS A 109 28.33 14.35 -10.01
N GLY A 110 27.96 13.18 -10.53
CA GLY A 110 28.74 12.44 -11.51
C GLY A 110 28.60 12.93 -12.95
N CYS A 111 27.49 13.61 -13.28
CA CYS A 111 27.27 14.24 -14.59
C CYS A 111 27.83 15.68 -14.59
N GLY A 112 29.13 15.81 -14.89
CA GLY A 112 29.82 17.09 -15.02
C GLY A 112 29.45 17.95 -16.23
N GLU A 113 28.25 17.85 -16.81
CA GLU A 113 27.80 18.75 -17.87
C GLU A 113 26.35 19.20 -17.68
N PHE A 114 26.22 20.52 -17.46
CA PHE A 114 24.96 21.22 -17.35
C PHE A 114 24.34 21.34 -18.74
N GLY A 115 23.52 20.37 -19.13
CA GLY A 115 22.70 20.47 -20.34
C GLY A 115 22.50 19.17 -21.07
N LYS A 116 21.26 18.69 -21.01
CA LYS A 116 20.64 17.61 -21.82
C LYS A 116 20.72 16.19 -21.22
N ARG A 117 19.57 15.81 -20.65
CA ARG A 117 18.97 14.46 -20.60
C ARG A 117 19.47 13.51 -19.49
N CYS A 118 18.97 13.70 -18.27
CA CYS A 118 19.07 12.74 -17.15
C CYS A 118 17.73 12.07 -16.77
N CYS A 119 16.76 12.00 -17.67
CA CYS A 119 15.52 11.23 -17.43
C CYS A 119 15.47 10.04 -18.38
N GLY A 120 16.26 9.01 -18.04
CA GLY A 120 16.10 7.65 -18.56
C GLY A 120 15.40 6.79 -17.51
N TYR A 121 14.15 7.11 -17.18
CA TYR A 121 13.25 6.15 -16.55
C TYR A 121 12.24 5.77 -17.63
N ASN A 122 12.35 4.54 -18.14
CA ASN A 122 11.24 3.93 -18.87
C ASN A 122 10.12 3.70 -17.86
N ILE A 123 9.02 4.43 -18.05
CA ILE A 123 7.71 4.13 -17.47
C ILE A 123 7.14 2.93 -18.25
#